data_AF-W7ELA9-F1
#
_entry.id   AF-W7ELA9-F1
#
_cell.length_a   1.000
_cell.length_b   1.000
_cell.length_c   1.000
_cell.angle_alpha   90.00
_cell.angle_beta   90.00
_cell.angle_gamma   90.00
#
_symmetry.space_group_name_H-M   'P 1'
#
loop_
_entity.id
_entity.type
_entity.pdbx_description
1 polymer ?
#
loop_
_entity_poly.entity_id
_entity_poly.type
_entity_poly.pdbx_seq_one_letter_code
_entity_poly.pdbx_strand_id
1 'polypeptide(L)'
;MAIGRLQAALASATNEVTVAAANINFDFTLVKCEAPKEYQALGNVLSKKRKENAEFGSSHVLARQLGALFDGVCPSAPALLEAYGKRASEIANTAKEKSEPFVGTLFGEYTGIDGTSIWAAATSSTCALHIHLLACMLARVWTAPEAVAIWVELVSERKKDIARKVDQGEPVPFALAAAVGQDISRPQLAALDMSARAWLQTADDIFCRKQKQLDLILKNLDLPMAGGSAVFLSVIETWMIALETMNKLVSGEPQSVQNGAALLGLSAWHLYPDMSMYNSAPVEIKMEDPYVSEGGILSLGVSRRPSSSKEEGGVRWSLSLSHLRHYGRPVNVTTGIEANARLTWSQFSLVVFGALLERLGSKEISSETIARLFASWLQH
;
A
#
# COMPACT_ATOMS: atom_id res chain seq x y z
N MET A 1 23.08 -14.17 18.30
CA MET A 1 23.25 -15.60 18.65
C MET A 1 22.12 -16.50 18.13
N ALA A 2 20.86 -16.05 18.03
CA ALA A 2 19.74 -16.89 17.56
C ALA A 2 19.76 -17.24 16.06
N ILE A 3 20.13 -16.31 15.17
CA ILE A 3 20.20 -16.56 13.71
C ILE A 3 21.25 -17.63 13.36
N GLY A 4 22.39 -17.60 14.04
CA GLY A 4 23.44 -18.63 13.87
C GLY A 4 23.02 -20.00 14.37
N ARG A 5 22.13 -20.08 15.39
CA ARG A 5 21.51 -21.34 15.81
C ARG A 5 20.46 -21.84 14.84
N LEU A 6 19.70 -20.95 14.17
CA LEU A 6 18.75 -21.32 13.13
C LEU A 6 19.47 -21.92 11.91
N GLN A 7 20.55 -21.28 11.47
CA GLN A 7 21.45 -21.81 10.43
C GLN A 7 22.07 -23.16 10.84
N ALA A 8 22.51 -23.30 12.10
CA ALA A 8 23.06 -24.55 12.62
C ALA A 8 22.01 -25.66 12.82
N ALA A 9 20.77 -25.32 13.22
CA ALA A 9 19.68 -26.26 13.39
C ALA A 9 19.18 -26.79 12.03
N LEU A 10 19.08 -25.91 11.02
CA LEU A 10 18.85 -26.28 9.62
C LEU A 10 19.95 -27.20 9.09
N ALA A 11 21.21 -26.95 9.44
CA ALA A 11 22.32 -27.81 9.05
C ALA A 11 22.34 -29.17 9.80
N SER A 12 21.86 -29.22 11.04
CA SER A 12 21.88 -30.45 11.87
C SER A 12 20.68 -31.39 11.62
N ALA A 13 19.55 -30.86 11.14
CA ALA A 13 18.35 -31.64 10.86
C ALA A 13 18.34 -32.33 9.48
N THR A 14 19.39 -32.11 8.67
CA THR A 14 19.52 -32.61 7.31
C THR A 14 20.53 -33.76 7.24
N ASN A 15 20.07 -34.97 6.90
CA ASN A 15 20.93 -36.09 6.53
C ASN A 15 21.92 -35.66 5.42
N GLU A 16 23.11 -36.26 5.37
CA GLU A 16 24.27 -35.81 4.58
C GLU A 16 24.00 -35.53 3.08
N VAL A 17 23.00 -36.16 2.46
CA VAL A 17 22.58 -35.87 1.07
C VAL A 17 21.86 -34.52 0.94
N THR A 18 21.22 -34.06 2.01
CA THR A 18 20.50 -32.79 2.12
C THR A 18 21.39 -31.65 2.61
N VAL A 19 22.61 -31.91 3.11
CA VAL A 19 23.60 -30.86 3.42
C VAL A 19 24.08 -30.13 2.15
N ALA A 20 24.14 -30.83 1.02
CA ALA A 20 24.30 -30.20 -0.29
C ALA A 20 23.09 -29.33 -0.68
N ALA A 21 21.89 -29.66 -0.18
CA ALA A 21 20.66 -28.89 -0.38
C ALA A 21 20.48 -27.73 0.62
N ALA A 22 21.04 -27.80 1.82
CA ALA A 22 21.10 -26.70 2.78
C ALA A 22 22.09 -25.61 2.36
N ASN A 23 23.07 -25.94 1.52
CA ASN A 23 23.93 -24.99 0.82
C ASN A 23 23.32 -24.49 -0.50
N ILE A 24 22.08 -24.88 -0.83
CA ILE A 24 21.27 -24.16 -1.81
C ILE A 24 20.83 -22.90 -1.10
N ASN A 25 21.60 -21.82 -1.27
CA ASN A 25 21.05 -20.47 -1.21
C ASN A 25 19.74 -20.51 -2.01
N PHE A 26 18.59 -20.47 -1.34
CA PHE A 26 17.31 -20.39 -2.03
C PHE A 26 17.32 -19.06 -2.77
N ASP A 27 17.68 -19.14 -4.04
CA ASP A 27 17.90 -17.96 -4.86
C ASP A 27 16.54 -17.47 -5.32
N PHE A 28 16.03 -16.45 -4.62
CA PHE A 28 14.80 -15.78 -4.98
C PHE A 28 14.86 -15.15 -6.38
N THR A 29 16.02 -15.05 -7.03
CA THR A 29 16.12 -14.57 -8.43
C THR A 29 15.66 -15.61 -9.46
N LEU A 30 15.71 -16.91 -9.15
CA LEU A 30 15.59 -17.98 -10.17
C LEU A 30 14.15 -18.45 -10.44
N VAL A 31 13.21 -18.17 -9.53
CA VAL A 31 11.84 -18.70 -9.65
C VAL A 31 10.89 -17.56 -10.03
N LYS A 32 10.42 -17.62 -11.27
CA LYS A 32 9.37 -16.75 -11.82
C LYS A 32 8.12 -17.59 -12.04
N CYS A 33 7.00 -17.12 -11.51
CA CYS A 33 5.68 -17.68 -11.79
C CYS A 33 5.04 -16.93 -12.95
N GLU A 34 4.18 -17.61 -13.70
CA GLU A 34 3.31 -16.94 -14.67
C GLU A 34 2.32 -16.05 -13.92
N ALA A 35 2.21 -14.78 -14.33
CA ALA A 35 1.29 -13.85 -13.69
C ALA A 35 -0.18 -14.27 -13.97
N PRO A 36 -1.09 -14.13 -12.98
CA PRO A 36 -2.51 -14.38 -13.22
C PRO A 36 -3.07 -13.52 -14.35
N LYS A 37 -4.08 -14.05 -15.06
CA LYS A 37 -4.61 -13.46 -16.29
C LYS A 37 -5.11 -12.03 -16.09
N GLU A 38 -5.64 -11.75 -14.91
CA GLU A 38 -6.20 -10.47 -14.51
C GLU A 38 -5.15 -9.36 -14.50
N TYR A 39 -3.86 -9.69 -14.31
CA TYR A 39 -2.76 -8.73 -14.25
C TYR A 39 -2.02 -8.58 -15.58
N GLN A 40 -2.33 -9.39 -16.59
CA GLN A 40 -1.56 -9.44 -17.84
C GLN A 40 -1.56 -8.10 -18.58
N ALA A 41 -2.68 -7.37 -18.60
CA ALA A 41 -2.73 -6.07 -19.26
C ALA A 41 -1.83 -5.05 -18.57
N LEU A 42 -1.79 -5.05 -17.23
CA LEU A 42 -0.81 -4.25 -16.47
C LEU A 42 0.62 -4.55 -16.93
N GLY A 43 1.02 -5.83 -16.97
CA GLY A 43 2.35 -6.24 -17.39
C GLY A 43 2.70 -5.89 -18.85
N ASN A 44 1.71 -5.64 -19.69
CA ASN A 44 1.89 -5.21 -21.09
C ASN A 44 2.03 -3.69 -21.22
N VAL A 45 1.53 -2.92 -20.25
CA VAL A 45 1.64 -1.45 -20.23
C VAL A 45 2.94 -0.98 -19.60
N LEU A 46 3.53 -1.79 -18.69
CA LEU A 46 4.77 -1.42 -18.03
C LEU A 46 5.92 -1.17 -19.02
N SER A 47 6.73 -0.15 -18.74
CA SER A 47 7.95 0.08 -19.49
C SER A 47 8.89 -1.13 -19.37
N LYS A 48 9.71 -1.35 -20.40
CA LYS A 48 10.66 -2.48 -20.45
C LYS A 48 11.50 -2.57 -19.18
N LYS A 49 12.06 -1.44 -18.73
CA LYS A 49 12.87 -1.36 -17.51
C LYS A 49 12.09 -1.73 -16.25
N ARG A 50 10.85 -1.24 -16.11
CA ARG A 50 9.98 -1.57 -14.96
C ARG A 50 9.60 -3.03 -14.94
N LYS A 51 9.30 -3.62 -16.10
CA LYS A 51 8.98 -5.03 -16.27
C LYS A 51 10.19 -5.92 -15.96
N GLU A 52 11.37 -5.60 -16.49
CA GLU A 52 12.61 -6.32 -16.19
C GLU A 52 12.95 -6.30 -14.70
N ASN A 53 12.84 -5.15 -14.02
CA ASN A 53 13.07 -5.08 -12.58
C ASN A 53 12.03 -5.88 -11.77
N ALA A 54 10.78 -5.93 -12.25
CA ALA A 54 9.71 -6.69 -11.61
C ALA A 54 9.81 -8.20 -11.82
N GLU A 55 10.42 -8.65 -12.92
CA GLU A 55 10.53 -10.09 -13.23
C GLU A 55 11.88 -10.71 -12.82
N PHE A 56 12.95 -9.92 -12.80
CA PHE A 56 14.31 -10.42 -12.57
C PHE A 56 15.15 -9.53 -11.64
N GLY A 57 14.66 -8.33 -11.31
CA GLY A 57 15.42 -7.35 -10.54
C GLY A 57 15.15 -7.38 -9.04
N SER A 58 15.56 -6.29 -8.40
CA SER A 58 15.46 -6.11 -6.95
C SER A 58 14.02 -6.16 -6.43
N SER A 59 13.05 -5.69 -7.23
CA SER A 59 11.63 -5.73 -6.86
C SER A 59 11.08 -7.16 -6.87
N HIS A 60 11.50 -7.99 -7.84
CA HIS A 60 11.16 -9.42 -7.87
C HIS A 60 11.68 -10.14 -6.61
N VAL A 61 12.97 -9.98 -6.33
CA VAL A 61 13.62 -10.60 -5.16
C VAL A 61 12.92 -10.21 -3.87
N LEU A 62 12.65 -8.91 -3.69
CA LEU A 62 11.95 -8.41 -2.51
C LEU A 62 10.53 -8.98 -2.39
N ALA A 63 9.77 -9.01 -3.48
CA ALA A 63 8.41 -9.55 -3.49
C ALA A 63 8.37 -11.01 -3.06
N ARG A 64 9.32 -11.83 -3.54
CA ARG A 64 9.42 -13.23 -3.13
C ARG A 64 9.91 -13.41 -1.70
N GLN A 65 10.89 -12.61 -1.26
CA GLN A 65 11.38 -12.63 0.11
C GLN A 65 10.26 -12.29 1.10
N LEU A 66 9.50 -11.22 0.84
CA LEU A 66 8.37 -10.83 1.69
C LEU A 66 7.22 -11.84 1.59
N GLY A 67 6.90 -12.33 0.39
CA GLY A 67 5.88 -13.35 0.19
C GLY A 67 6.19 -14.63 0.97
N ALA A 68 7.45 -15.07 0.96
CA ALA A 68 7.90 -16.21 1.75
C ALA A 68 7.91 -15.90 3.26
N LEU A 69 8.37 -14.71 3.67
CA LEU A 69 8.47 -14.33 5.08
C LEU A 69 7.10 -14.25 5.78
N PHE A 70 6.07 -13.81 5.06
CA PHE A 70 4.69 -13.66 5.54
C PHE A 70 3.77 -14.80 5.11
N ASP A 71 4.32 -15.86 4.54
CA ASP A 71 3.54 -17.05 4.20
C ASP A 71 2.85 -17.63 5.44
N GLY A 72 1.60 -18.06 5.26
CA GLY A 72 0.72 -18.54 6.33
C GLY A 72 0.16 -17.45 7.28
N VAL A 73 0.42 -16.16 7.06
CA VAL A 73 -0.23 -15.06 7.82
C VAL A 73 -1.50 -14.59 7.14
N CYS A 74 -1.51 -14.54 5.81
CA CYS A 74 -2.61 -13.94 5.04
C CYS A 74 -3.83 -14.86 5.01
N PRO A 75 -5.06 -14.36 5.24
CA PRO A 75 -6.27 -15.10 4.93
C PRO A 75 -6.38 -15.36 3.42
N SER A 76 -7.14 -16.39 3.05
CA SER A 76 -7.42 -16.67 1.64
C SER A 76 -8.38 -15.60 1.09
N ALA A 77 -7.91 -14.80 0.12
CA ALA A 77 -8.69 -13.73 -0.49
C ALA A 77 -8.67 -13.78 -2.05
N PRO A 78 -9.03 -14.92 -2.68
CA PRO A 78 -8.90 -15.10 -4.13
C PRO A 78 -9.77 -14.15 -4.94
N ALA A 79 -11.01 -13.89 -4.51
CA ALA A 79 -11.93 -13.00 -5.22
C ALA A 79 -11.42 -11.54 -5.18
N LEU A 80 -10.86 -11.12 -4.05
CA LEU A 80 -10.21 -9.81 -3.93
C LEU A 80 -9.02 -9.69 -4.88
N LEU A 81 -8.14 -10.70 -4.92
CA LEU A 81 -6.97 -10.66 -5.79
C LEU A 81 -7.34 -10.65 -7.28
N GLU A 82 -8.41 -11.35 -7.66
CA GLU A 82 -8.95 -11.32 -9.02
C GLU A 82 -9.51 -9.93 -9.36
N ALA A 83 -10.39 -9.37 -8.50
CA ALA A 83 -10.98 -8.05 -8.68
C ALA A 83 -9.92 -6.95 -8.73
N TYR A 84 -8.93 -6.99 -7.83
CA TYR A 84 -7.82 -6.05 -7.81
C TYR A 84 -6.95 -6.16 -9.06
N GLY A 85 -6.69 -7.38 -9.57
CA GLY A 85 -5.96 -7.57 -10.81
C GLY A 85 -6.67 -6.92 -12.00
N LYS A 86 -7.98 -7.17 -12.13
CA LYS A 86 -8.82 -6.54 -13.17
C LYS A 86 -8.79 -5.01 -13.05
N ARG A 87 -8.95 -4.47 -11.85
CA ARG A 87 -8.85 -3.03 -11.57
C ARG A 87 -7.48 -2.46 -11.94
N ALA A 88 -6.40 -3.13 -11.57
CA ALA A 88 -5.05 -2.68 -11.91
C ALA A 88 -4.81 -2.68 -13.42
N SER A 89 -5.32 -3.68 -14.13
CA SER A 89 -5.29 -3.74 -15.59
C SER A 89 -6.11 -2.63 -16.26
N GLU A 90 -7.29 -2.30 -15.73
CA GLU A 90 -8.10 -1.17 -16.21
C GLU A 90 -7.38 0.16 -16.01
N ILE A 91 -6.89 0.43 -14.78
CA ILE A 91 -6.12 1.64 -14.45
C ILE A 91 -4.93 1.76 -15.41
N ALA A 92 -4.20 0.66 -15.64
CA ALA A 92 -3.06 0.65 -16.53
C ALA A 92 -3.43 1.01 -17.97
N ASN A 93 -4.49 0.41 -18.51
CA ASN A 93 -4.95 0.70 -19.87
C ASN A 93 -5.40 2.15 -20.03
N THR A 94 -6.17 2.68 -19.07
CA THR A 94 -6.59 4.10 -19.10
C THR A 94 -5.40 5.06 -18.95
N ALA A 95 -4.41 4.70 -18.12
CA ALA A 95 -3.20 5.51 -17.97
C ALA A 95 -2.30 5.47 -19.19
N LYS A 96 -2.31 4.36 -19.95
CA LYS A 96 -1.51 4.19 -21.17
C LYS A 96 -1.77 5.32 -22.15
N GLU A 97 -3.04 5.66 -22.39
CA GLU A 97 -3.47 6.75 -23.28
C GLU A 97 -2.80 8.09 -22.94
N LYS A 98 -2.64 8.39 -21.64
CA LYS A 98 -1.97 9.62 -21.17
C LYS A 98 -0.45 9.61 -21.41
N SER A 99 0.15 8.42 -21.48
CA SER A 99 1.60 8.23 -21.64
C SER A 99 2.06 8.02 -23.08
N GLU A 100 1.14 7.74 -24.02
CA GLU A 100 1.43 7.52 -25.44
C GLU A 100 2.29 8.60 -26.10
N PRO A 101 2.13 9.91 -25.81
CA PRO A 101 2.95 10.96 -26.44
C PRO A 101 4.45 10.85 -26.17
N PHE A 102 4.85 10.13 -25.12
CA PHE A 102 6.26 9.97 -24.73
C PHE A 102 6.87 8.65 -25.22
N VAL A 103 6.06 7.75 -25.79
CA VAL A 103 6.52 6.47 -26.32
C VAL A 103 7.44 6.71 -27.52
N GLY A 104 8.68 6.20 -27.44
CA GLY A 104 9.72 6.41 -28.47
C GLY A 104 10.63 7.63 -28.24
N THR A 105 10.39 8.41 -27.18
CA THR A 105 11.33 9.46 -26.75
C THR A 105 12.44 8.90 -25.86
N LEU A 106 13.50 9.69 -25.62
CA LEU A 106 14.56 9.34 -24.65
C LEU A 106 14.03 9.05 -23.22
N PHE A 107 12.85 9.57 -22.89
CA PHE A 107 12.20 9.37 -21.60
C PHE A 107 11.17 8.23 -21.61
N GLY A 108 10.91 7.60 -22.76
CA GLY A 108 9.89 6.57 -22.93
C GLY A 108 10.06 5.35 -22.00
N GLU A 109 11.30 5.04 -21.59
CA GLU A 109 11.58 3.95 -20.64
C GLU A 109 11.24 4.31 -19.18
N TYR A 110 11.11 5.60 -18.88
CA TYR A 110 10.85 6.16 -17.56
C TYR A 110 9.45 6.77 -17.43
N THR A 111 8.71 6.88 -18.53
CA THR A 111 7.35 7.42 -18.55
C THR A 111 6.30 6.33 -18.32
N GLY A 112 5.09 6.75 -17.96
CA GLY A 112 3.97 5.86 -17.69
C GLY A 112 3.86 5.42 -16.23
N ILE A 113 3.00 4.43 -16.01
CA ILE A 113 2.60 3.99 -14.68
C ILE A 113 3.67 3.21 -13.93
N ASP A 114 3.70 3.37 -12.61
CA ASP A 114 4.52 2.55 -11.73
C ASP A 114 3.72 1.39 -11.15
N GLY A 115 3.62 0.30 -11.91
CA GLY A 115 3.05 -0.97 -11.43
C GLY A 115 4.11 -2.02 -11.11
N THR A 116 5.37 -1.62 -10.91
CA THR A 116 6.50 -2.54 -10.74
C THR A 116 6.30 -3.47 -9.54
N SER A 117 5.86 -2.93 -8.40
CA SER A 117 5.61 -3.76 -7.20
C SER A 117 4.43 -4.72 -7.37
N ILE A 118 3.39 -4.34 -8.13
CA ILE A 118 2.25 -5.22 -8.45
C ILE A 118 2.70 -6.37 -9.35
N TRP A 119 3.40 -6.05 -10.45
CA TRP A 119 3.85 -7.07 -11.39
C TRP A 119 4.84 -8.03 -10.75
N ALA A 120 5.77 -7.50 -9.94
CA ALA A 120 6.70 -8.32 -9.18
C ALA A 120 5.99 -9.29 -8.24
N ALA A 121 4.95 -8.82 -7.55
CA ALA A 121 4.12 -9.66 -6.70
C ALA A 121 3.38 -10.74 -7.50
N ALA A 122 2.74 -10.36 -8.62
CA ALA A 122 2.00 -11.25 -9.50
C ALA A 122 2.87 -12.36 -10.10
N THR A 123 4.13 -12.09 -10.42
CA THR A 123 5.10 -13.08 -10.92
C THR A 123 5.85 -13.82 -9.81
N SER A 124 5.52 -13.56 -8.54
CA SER A 124 6.19 -14.14 -7.37
C SER A 124 5.34 -15.18 -6.66
N SER A 125 4.21 -14.76 -6.08
CA SER A 125 3.30 -15.62 -5.33
C SER A 125 2.01 -14.88 -4.94
N THR A 126 0.96 -15.62 -4.61
CA THR A 126 -0.27 -15.07 -4.03
C THR A 126 -0.01 -14.29 -2.73
N CYS A 127 0.89 -14.77 -1.87
CA CYS A 127 1.27 -14.05 -0.65
C CYS A 127 1.94 -12.71 -0.96
N ALA A 128 2.80 -12.66 -2.00
CA ALA A 128 3.41 -11.42 -2.43
C ALA A 128 2.38 -10.39 -2.93
N LEU A 129 1.28 -10.83 -3.56
CA LEU A 129 0.16 -9.94 -3.93
C LEU A 129 -0.53 -9.36 -2.69
N HIS A 130 -0.81 -10.16 -1.67
CA HIS A 130 -1.32 -9.64 -0.41
C HIS A 130 -0.36 -8.62 0.22
N ILE A 131 0.95 -8.87 0.18
CA ILE A 131 1.98 -7.95 0.67
C ILE A 131 1.96 -6.62 -0.10
N HIS A 132 1.76 -6.67 -1.42
CA HIS A 132 1.57 -5.45 -2.20
C HIS A 132 0.33 -4.66 -1.75
N LEU A 133 -0.79 -5.35 -1.50
CA LEU A 133 -2.00 -4.72 -0.96
C LEU A 133 -1.75 -4.05 0.41
N LEU A 134 -0.94 -4.65 1.27
CA LEU A 134 -0.49 -4.03 2.52
C LEU A 134 0.37 -2.78 2.25
N ALA A 135 1.29 -2.85 1.28
CA ALA A 135 2.10 -1.70 0.90
C ALA A 135 1.22 -0.51 0.46
N CYS A 136 0.13 -0.76 -0.29
CA CYS A 136 -0.86 0.26 -0.63
C CYS A 136 -1.59 0.83 0.61
N MET A 137 -2.01 -0.01 1.57
CA MET A 137 -2.64 0.48 2.80
C MET A 137 -1.70 1.40 3.60
N LEU A 138 -0.44 0.99 3.76
CA LEU A 138 0.56 1.79 4.48
C LEU A 138 0.88 3.09 3.73
N ALA A 139 1.02 3.02 2.40
CA ALA A 139 1.26 4.16 1.55
C ALA A 139 0.12 5.19 1.56
N ARG A 140 -1.12 4.74 1.75
CA ARG A 140 -2.31 5.60 1.79
C ARG A 140 -2.38 6.45 3.07
N VAL A 141 -2.01 5.89 4.22
CA VAL A 141 -2.19 6.55 5.52
C VAL A 141 -0.92 7.20 6.05
N TRP A 142 0.21 6.51 5.94
CA TRP A 142 1.46 6.94 6.57
C TRP A 142 2.31 7.74 5.58
N THR A 143 3.14 8.65 6.09
CA THR A 143 4.18 9.27 5.28
C THR A 143 5.25 8.25 4.87
N ALA A 144 6.03 8.54 3.82
CA ALA A 144 7.09 7.63 3.35
C ALA A 144 8.07 7.19 4.46
N PRO A 145 8.64 8.07 5.30
CA PRO A 145 9.54 7.64 6.37
C PRO A 145 8.86 6.76 7.44
N GLU A 146 7.59 7.02 7.75
CA GLU A 146 6.80 6.24 8.71
C GLU A 146 6.47 4.85 8.16
N ALA A 147 5.98 4.76 6.92
CA ALA A 147 5.68 3.48 6.28
C ALA A 147 6.93 2.59 6.17
N VAL A 148 8.09 3.18 5.85
CA VAL A 148 9.35 2.43 5.83
C VAL A 148 9.77 1.98 7.24
N ALA A 149 9.53 2.79 8.28
CA ALA A 149 9.78 2.39 9.66
C ALA A 149 8.87 1.22 10.07
N ILE A 150 7.59 1.28 9.71
CA ILE A 150 6.62 0.18 9.94
C ILE A 150 7.11 -1.09 9.25
N TRP A 151 7.51 -1.03 7.97
CA TRP A 151 8.03 -2.20 7.24
C TRP A 151 9.27 -2.82 7.89
N VAL A 152 10.21 -1.99 8.38
CA VAL A 152 11.39 -2.47 9.10
C VAL A 152 10.99 -3.22 10.37
N GLU A 153 10.02 -2.69 11.12
CA GLU A 153 9.50 -3.35 12.32
C GLU A 153 8.80 -4.67 11.97
N LEU A 154 7.94 -4.68 10.95
CA LEU A 154 7.23 -5.87 10.49
C LEU A 154 8.17 -7.02 10.12
N VAL A 155 9.21 -6.72 9.33
CA VAL A 155 10.21 -7.71 8.93
C VAL A 155 10.99 -8.21 10.15
N SER A 156 11.38 -7.31 11.04
CA SER A 156 12.14 -7.63 12.27
C SER A 156 11.35 -8.54 13.20
N GLU A 157 10.12 -8.18 13.55
CA GLU A 157 9.26 -8.96 14.44
C GLU A 157 8.88 -10.30 13.81
N ARG A 158 8.55 -10.32 12.51
CA ARG A 158 8.24 -11.59 11.83
C ARG A 158 9.42 -12.56 11.84
N LYS A 159 10.64 -12.08 11.61
CA LYS A 159 11.85 -12.91 11.70
C LYS A 159 12.08 -13.44 13.11
N LYS A 160 11.85 -12.62 14.16
CA LYS A 160 11.96 -13.05 15.56
C LYS A 160 10.92 -14.10 15.91
N ASP A 161 9.69 -13.95 15.44
CA ASP A 161 8.62 -14.91 15.70
C ASP A 161 8.90 -16.27 15.05
N ILE A 162 9.39 -16.29 13.80
CA ILE A 162 9.80 -17.54 13.14
C ILE A 162 10.99 -18.18 13.86
N ALA A 163 11.99 -17.38 14.25
CA ALA A 163 13.13 -17.90 15.02
C ALA A 163 12.69 -18.55 16.34
N ARG A 164 11.71 -17.94 17.04
CA ARG A 164 11.15 -18.50 18.27
C ARG A 164 10.44 -19.84 18.02
N LYS A 165 9.70 -19.97 16.93
CA LYS A 165 9.03 -21.24 16.55
C LYS A 165 10.03 -22.35 16.27
N VAL A 166 11.13 -22.03 15.57
CA VAL A 166 12.23 -22.98 15.36
C VAL A 166 12.88 -23.39 16.67
N ASP A 167 13.15 -22.43 17.57
CA ASP A 167 13.72 -22.71 18.89
C ASP A 167 12.79 -23.61 19.76
N GLN A 168 11.48 -23.57 19.51
CA GLN A 168 10.47 -24.41 20.17
C GLN A 168 10.29 -25.79 19.51
N GLY A 169 11.03 -26.08 18.43
CA GLY A 169 10.95 -27.35 17.72
C GLY A 169 9.74 -27.48 16.79
N GLU A 170 9.05 -26.39 16.48
CA GLU A 170 7.96 -26.41 15.51
C GLU A 170 8.50 -26.63 14.08
N PRO A 171 7.82 -27.43 13.24
CA PRO A 171 8.21 -27.59 11.84
C PRO A 171 7.97 -26.28 11.09
N VAL A 172 9.04 -25.73 10.50
CA VAL A 172 9.00 -24.50 9.70
C VAL A 172 9.29 -24.84 8.24
N PRO A 173 8.44 -24.42 7.28
CA PRO A 173 8.69 -24.63 5.85
C PRO A 173 10.06 -24.10 5.42
N PHE A 174 10.74 -24.82 4.54
CA PHE A 174 12.09 -24.47 4.09
C PHE A 174 12.19 -23.06 3.50
N ALA A 175 11.21 -22.65 2.67
CA ALA A 175 11.17 -21.30 2.09
C ALA A 175 11.05 -20.20 3.17
N LEU A 176 10.28 -20.45 4.24
CA LEU A 176 10.11 -19.55 5.36
C LEU A 176 11.42 -19.43 6.17
N ALA A 177 12.09 -20.57 6.40
CA ALA A 177 13.39 -20.62 7.07
C ALA A 177 14.49 -19.90 6.26
N ALA A 178 14.51 -20.08 4.94
CA ALA A 178 15.42 -19.39 4.04
C ALA A 178 15.18 -17.87 4.02
N ALA A 179 13.93 -17.42 4.03
CA ALA A 179 13.57 -15.99 4.07
C ALA A 179 14.05 -15.28 5.35
N VAL A 180 14.11 -15.99 6.49
CA VAL A 180 14.66 -15.43 7.75
C VAL A 180 16.15 -15.12 7.63
N GLY A 181 16.91 -15.98 6.93
CA GLY A 181 18.35 -15.84 6.75
C GLY A 181 18.77 -14.75 5.77
N GLN A 182 17.86 -14.26 4.92
CA GLN A 182 18.14 -13.22 3.93
C GLN A 182 18.00 -11.82 4.52
N ASP A 183 18.92 -10.92 4.20
CA ASP A 183 18.80 -9.53 4.63
C ASP A 183 17.83 -8.76 3.71
N ILE A 184 16.87 -8.05 4.33
CA ILE A 184 15.93 -7.18 3.63
C ILE A 184 16.29 -5.77 4.03
N SER A 185 16.93 -5.06 3.10
CA SER A 185 17.48 -3.75 3.40
C SER A 185 16.39 -2.67 3.43
N ARG A 186 16.60 -1.65 4.27
CA ARG A 186 15.71 -0.48 4.34
C ARG A 186 15.51 0.22 2.97
N PRO A 187 16.52 0.36 2.10
CA PRO A 187 16.32 0.91 0.75
C PRO A 187 15.38 0.07 -0.12
N GLN A 188 15.40 -1.26 -0.01
CA GLN A 188 14.45 -2.13 -0.73
C GLN A 188 13.01 -1.88 -0.26
N LEU A 189 12.80 -1.77 1.06
CA LEU A 189 11.49 -1.43 1.64
C LEU A 189 11.01 -0.03 1.22
N ALA A 190 11.94 0.94 1.11
CA ALA A 190 11.64 2.27 0.59
C ALA A 190 11.25 2.24 -0.89
N ALA A 191 11.88 1.39 -1.72
CA ALA A 191 11.51 1.23 -3.12
C ALA A 191 10.11 0.59 -3.28
N LEU A 192 9.75 -0.35 -2.40
CA LEU A 192 8.39 -0.92 -2.35
C LEU A 192 7.35 0.14 -2.02
N ASP A 193 7.56 0.91 -0.93
CA ASP A 193 6.65 2.00 -0.54
C ASP A 193 6.55 3.08 -1.63
N MET A 194 7.67 3.43 -2.28
CA MET A 194 7.68 4.39 -3.39
C MET A 194 6.86 3.91 -4.59
N SER A 195 7.01 2.65 -5.00
CA SER A 195 6.23 2.06 -6.09
C SER A 195 4.73 2.01 -5.74
N ALA A 196 4.38 1.60 -4.51
CA ALA A 196 3.00 1.59 -4.05
C ALA A 196 2.38 3.00 -4.03
N ARG A 197 3.12 4.03 -3.60
CA ARG A 197 2.64 5.43 -3.63
C ARG A 197 2.45 5.94 -5.06
N ALA A 198 3.40 5.68 -5.95
CA ALA A 198 3.30 6.09 -7.34
C ALA A 198 2.10 5.42 -8.04
N TRP A 199 1.84 4.16 -7.70
CA TRP A 199 0.63 3.45 -8.13
C TRP A 199 -0.64 4.13 -7.62
N LEU A 200 -0.74 4.38 -6.30
CA LEU A 200 -1.92 5.03 -5.71
C LEU A 200 -2.20 6.40 -6.33
N GLN A 201 -1.17 7.20 -6.60
CA GLN A 201 -1.34 8.51 -7.26
C GLN A 201 -1.96 8.37 -8.65
N THR A 202 -1.49 7.41 -9.44
CA THR A 202 -2.05 7.13 -10.76
C THR A 202 -3.52 6.69 -10.66
N ALA A 203 -3.81 5.80 -9.72
CA ALA A 203 -5.14 5.27 -9.50
C ALA A 203 -6.11 6.35 -9.00
N ASP A 204 -5.68 7.22 -8.08
CA ASP A 204 -6.42 8.39 -7.59
C ASP A 204 -6.78 9.35 -8.72
N ASP A 205 -5.84 9.60 -9.64
CA ASP A 205 -6.06 10.49 -10.78
C ASP A 205 -7.12 9.94 -11.75
N ILE A 206 -7.14 8.62 -11.95
CA ILE A 206 -8.12 7.96 -12.83
C ILE A 206 -9.49 7.86 -12.15
N PHE A 207 -9.53 7.47 -10.87
CA PHE A 207 -10.76 7.27 -10.09
C PHE A 207 -11.13 8.49 -9.24
N CYS A 208 -10.67 9.68 -9.61
CA CYS A 208 -10.73 10.88 -8.78
C CYS A 208 -12.14 11.21 -8.25
N ARG A 209 -13.20 10.91 -8.99
CA ARG A 209 -14.59 11.12 -8.56
C ARG A 209 -15.01 10.15 -7.46
N LYS A 210 -14.83 8.84 -7.69
CA LYS A 210 -15.16 7.80 -6.71
C LYS A 210 -14.29 7.94 -5.46
N GLN A 211 -13.00 8.24 -5.64
CA GLN A 211 -12.08 8.48 -4.53
C GLN A 211 -12.50 9.69 -3.70
N LYS A 212 -12.82 10.84 -4.33
CA LYS A 212 -13.31 12.02 -3.59
C LYS A 212 -14.62 11.74 -2.84
N GLN A 213 -15.53 10.99 -3.44
CA GLN A 213 -16.78 10.60 -2.79
C GLN A 213 -16.50 9.71 -1.57
N LEU A 214 -15.61 8.73 -1.69
CA LEU A 214 -15.17 7.91 -0.57
C LEU A 214 -14.52 8.77 0.53
N ASP A 215 -13.59 9.66 0.17
CA ASP A 215 -12.92 10.54 1.14
C ASP A 215 -13.91 11.42 1.91
N LEU A 216 -14.96 11.93 1.25
CA LEU A 216 -16.03 12.68 1.91
C LEU A 216 -16.82 11.83 2.90
N ILE A 217 -17.07 10.56 2.60
CA ILE A 217 -17.73 9.62 3.52
C ILE A 217 -16.81 9.39 4.72
N LEU A 218 -15.54 9.06 4.48
CA LEU A 218 -14.57 8.75 5.53
C LEU A 218 -14.38 9.91 6.52
N LYS A 219 -14.37 11.15 6.04
CA LYS A 219 -14.28 12.36 6.89
C LYS A 219 -15.44 12.53 7.88
N ASN A 220 -16.60 11.95 7.58
CA ASN A 220 -17.79 12.06 8.41
C ASN A 220 -17.95 10.90 9.41
N LEU A 221 -17.03 9.93 9.40
CA LEU A 221 -17.01 8.79 10.30
C LEU A 221 -16.02 9.04 11.45
N ASP A 222 -16.28 8.44 12.61
CA ASP A 222 -15.33 8.37 13.72
C ASP A 222 -15.13 6.89 14.07
N LEU A 223 -14.19 6.26 13.37
CA LEU A 223 -13.91 4.83 13.51
C LEU A 223 -12.43 4.62 13.85
N PRO A 224 -12.10 3.94 14.95
CA PRO A 224 -10.73 3.53 15.21
C PRO A 224 -10.31 2.43 14.23
N MET A 225 -9.01 2.39 13.93
CA MET A 225 -8.40 1.22 13.30
C MET A 225 -8.33 0.04 14.27
N ALA A 226 -8.17 -1.16 13.73
CA ALA A 226 -8.04 -2.37 14.54
C ALA A 226 -6.66 -2.46 15.21
N GLY A 227 -6.62 -3.08 16.39
CA GLY A 227 -5.40 -3.36 17.14
C GLY A 227 -4.94 -2.23 18.07
N GLY A 228 -4.21 -2.64 19.13
CA GLY A 228 -3.63 -1.73 20.13
C GLY A 228 -2.40 -0.96 19.62
N SER A 229 -1.62 -0.35 20.51
CA SER A 229 -0.48 0.51 20.13
C SER A 229 0.73 -0.22 19.53
N ALA A 230 0.78 -1.56 19.61
CA ALA A 230 1.88 -2.36 19.09
C ALA A 230 1.82 -2.46 17.56
N VAL A 231 2.86 -1.99 16.87
CA VAL A 231 2.91 -1.85 15.40
C VAL A 231 2.65 -3.17 14.70
N PHE A 232 3.40 -4.23 15.06
CA PHE A 232 3.27 -5.52 14.39
C PHE A 232 1.84 -6.08 14.47
N LEU A 233 1.28 -6.17 15.68
CA LEU A 233 -0.05 -6.73 15.88
C LEU A 233 -1.13 -5.87 15.22
N SER A 234 -1.10 -4.54 15.39
CA SER A 234 -2.10 -3.65 14.82
C SER A 234 -2.10 -3.67 13.29
N VAL A 235 -0.92 -3.68 12.67
CA VAL A 235 -0.79 -3.72 11.20
C VAL A 235 -1.22 -5.06 10.63
N ILE A 236 -0.81 -6.18 11.24
CA ILE A 236 -1.24 -7.50 10.77
C ILE A 236 -2.75 -7.69 10.94
N GLU A 237 -3.31 -7.34 12.09
CA GLU A 237 -4.76 -7.46 12.35
C GLU A 237 -5.58 -6.58 11.39
N THR A 238 -5.20 -5.30 11.24
CA THR A 238 -5.82 -4.37 10.30
C THR A 238 -5.79 -4.92 8.87
N TRP A 239 -4.64 -5.43 8.44
CA TRP A 239 -4.47 -5.97 7.10
C TRP A 239 -5.33 -7.22 6.86
N MET A 240 -5.37 -8.15 7.82
CA MET A 240 -6.19 -9.36 7.72
C MET A 240 -7.68 -9.03 7.65
N ILE A 241 -8.17 -8.11 8.50
CA ILE A 241 -9.58 -7.68 8.49
C ILE A 241 -9.91 -7.02 7.15
N ALA A 242 -9.03 -6.16 6.63
CA ALA A 242 -9.24 -5.53 5.33
C ALA A 242 -9.32 -6.56 4.20
N LEU A 243 -8.38 -7.52 4.15
CA LEU A 243 -8.37 -8.58 3.15
C LEU A 243 -9.65 -9.42 3.19
N GLU A 244 -10.05 -9.89 4.36
CA GLU A 244 -11.23 -10.74 4.52
C GLU A 244 -12.53 -10.00 4.17
N THR A 245 -12.69 -8.78 4.70
CA THR A 245 -13.89 -7.97 4.47
C THR A 245 -14.04 -7.64 2.99
N MET A 246 -12.95 -7.22 2.36
CA MET A 246 -12.96 -6.86 0.94
C MET A 246 -13.18 -8.06 0.04
N ASN A 247 -12.61 -9.22 0.37
CA ASN A 247 -12.89 -10.46 -0.36
C ASN A 247 -14.37 -10.82 -0.33
N LYS A 248 -15.01 -10.74 0.85
CA LYS A 248 -16.45 -10.98 0.98
C LYS A 248 -17.28 -9.97 0.18
N LEU A 249 -16.94 -8.68 0.26
CA LEU A 249 -17.63 -7.63 -0.48
C LEU A 249 -17.59 -7.86 -2.00
N VAL A 250 -16.41 -8.13 -2.57
CA VAL A 250 -16.32 -8.37 -4.02
C VAL A 250 -17.02 -9.67 -4.44
N SER A 251 -17.14 -10.64 -3.54
CA SER A 251 -17.92 -11.87 -3.72
C SER A 251 -19.44 -11.69 -3.58
N GLY A 252 -19.92 -10.48 -3.30
CA GLY A 252 -21.36 -10.20 -3.19
C GLY A 252 -21.92 -10.45 -1.78
N GLU A 253 -21.05 -10.68 -0.79
CA GLU A 253 -21.46 -10.87 0.59
C GLU A 253 -21.49 -9.52 1.33
N PRO A 254 -22.66 -9.06 1.81
CA PRO A 254 -22.78 -7.78 2.50
C PRO A 254 -21.99 -7.81 3.81
N GLN A 255 -21.27 -6.73 4.10
CA GLN A 255 -20.45 -6.60 5.32
C GLN A 255 -20.93 -5.43 6.16
N SER A 256 -20.94 -5.62 7.49
CA SER A 256 -21.11 -4.52 8.45
C SER A 256 -19.78 -4.25 9.12
N VAL A 257 -19.28 -3.02 8.98
CA VAL A 257 -17.97 -2.64 9.53
C VAL A 257 -18.11 -1.83 10.82
N GLN A 258 -17.32 -2.23 11.81
CA GLN A 258 -17.24 -1.60 13.12
C GLN A 258 -15.89 -0.90 13.35
N ASN A 259 -14.93 -1.06 12.43
CA ASN A 259 -13.61 -0.45 12.47
C ASN A 259 -13.20 0.09 11.09
N GLY A 260 -12.11 0.85 11.06
CA GLY A 260 -11.61 1.51 9.85
C GLY A 260 -10.84 0.63 8.86
N ALA A 261 -10.59 -0.64 9.16
CA ALA A 261 -9.66 -1.46 8.36
C ALA A 261 -10.14 -1.69 6.92
N ALA A 262 -11.41 -2.08 6.75
CA ALA A 262 -12.00 -2.27 5.43
C ALA A 262 -12.06 -0.96 4.64
N LEU A 263 -12.37 0.16 5.31
CA LEU A 263 -12.40 1.50 4.72
C LEU A 263 -11.04 1.94 4.20
N LEU A 264 -9.97 1.59 4.91
CA LEU A 264 -8.61 1.76 4.43
C LEU A 264 -8.34 0.88 3.20
N GLY A 265 -8.78 -0.38 3.21
CA GLY A 265 -8.72 -1.27 2.06
C GLY A 265 -9.40 -0.67 0.82
N LEU A 266 -10.62 -0.14 0.96
CA LEU A 266 -11.35 0.55 -0.11
C LEU A 266 -10.53 1.68 -0.74
N SER A 267 -10.02 2.58 0.12
CA SER A 267 -9.24 3.73 -0.30
C SER A 267 -7.91 3.32 -0.94
N ALA A 268 -7.27 2.26 -0.47
CA ALA A 268 -5.99 1.80 -1.01
C ALA A 268 -6.12 0.98 -2.31
N TRP A 269 -7.21 0.21 -2.47
CA TRP A 269 -7.31 -0.80 -3.53
C TRP A 269 -8.22 -0.39 -4.69
N HIS A 270 -8.88 0.77 -4.58
CA HIS A 270 -9.72 1.36 -5.63
C HIS A 270 -10.86 0.42 -6.06
N LEU A 271 -11.42 -0.29 -5.08
CA LEU A 271 -12.63 -1.09 -5.20
C LEU A 271 -13.70 -0.38 -4.36
N TYR A 272 -14.83 -0.03 -4.97
CA TYR A 272 -15.82 0.89 -4.41
C TYR A 272 -17.19 0.20 -4.35
N PRO A 273 -17.46 -0.62 -3.33
CA PRO A 273 -18.77 -1.22 -3.13
C PRO A 273 -19.81 -0.13 -2.84
N ASP A 274 -21.06 -0.46 -3.13
CA ASP A 274 -22.18 0.35 -2.67
C ASP A 274 -22.21 0.33 -1.13
N MET A 275 -22.63 1.44 -0.54
CA MET A 275 -22.62 1.64 0.90
C MET A 275 -24.02 1.98 1.42
N SER A 276 -24.34 1.51 2.61
CA SER A 276 -25.53 1.93 3.35
C SER A 276 -25.11 2.54 4.68
N MET A 277 -25.55 3.76 4.94
CA MET A 277 -25.33 4.46 6.21
C MET A 277 -26.61 4.40 7.03
N TYR A 278 -26.54 3.78 8.20
CA TYR A 278 -27.66 3.75 9.15
C TYR A 278 -27.58 4.96 10.07
N ASN A 279 -28.32 6.01 9.72
CA ASN A 279 -28.59 7.18 10.57
C ASN A 279 -30.07 7.17 10.98
N SER A 280 -30.63 8.29 11.46
CA SER A 280 -32.08 8.45 11.70
C SER A 280 -32.96 8.10 10.48
N ALA A 281 -32.40 8.14 9.27
CA ALA A 281 -32.92 7.51 8.07
C ALA A 281 -31.77 6.79 7.33
N PRO A 282 -32.01 5.63 6.71
CA PRO A 282 -31.00 4.93 5.92
C PRO A 282 -30.65 5.76 4.68
N VAL A 283 -29.36 6.01 4.48
CA VAL A 283 -28.84 6.66 3.27
C VAL A 283 -28.10 5.61 2.45
N GLU A 284 -28.59 5.37 1.24
CA GLU A 284 -27.91 4.51 0.27
C GLU A 284 -26.95 5.35 -0.57
N ILE A 285 -25.72 4.87 -0.72
CA ILE A 285 -24.65 5.49 -1.49
C ILE A 285 -24.27 4.51 -2.59
N LYS A 286 -24.63 4.86 -3.82
CA LYS A 286 -24.27 4.07 -5.00
C LYS A 286 -22.92 4.49 -5.53
N MET A 287 -22.00 3.54 -5.57
CA MET A 287 -20.68 3.64 -6.17
C MET A 287 -20.61 2.89 -7.51
N GLU A 288 -21.45 1.87 -7.72
CA GLU A 288 -21.61 1.14 -8.99
C GLU A 288 -20.25 0.67 -9.54
N ASP A 289 -19.52 -0.09 -8.73
CA ASP A 289 -18.25 -0.67 -9.14
C ASP A 289 -18.48 -2.02 -9.84
N PRO A 290 -18.05 -2.19 -11.11
CA PRO A 290 -18.28 -3.41 -11.87
C PRO A 290 -17.50 -4.63 -11.32
N TYR A 291 -16.52 -4.42 -10.44
CA TYR A 291 -15.74 -5.50 -9.83
C TYR A 291 -16.23 -5.89 -8.43
N VAL A 292 -17.36 -5.32 -7.99
CA VAL A 292 -18.08 -5.73 -6.80
C VAL A 292 -19.34 -6.46 -7.24
N SER A 293 -19.47 -7.73 -6.87
CA SER A 293 -20.65 -8.52 -7.23
C SER A 293 -21.90 -7.96 -6.56
N GLU A 294 -23.06 -8.12 -7.20
CA GLU A 294 -24.34 -7.72 -6.63
C GLU A 294 -24.54 -8.31 -5.23
N GLY A 295 -25.05 -7.50 -4.29
CA GLY A 295 -25.17 -7.86 -2.88
C GLY A 295 -23.98 -7.48 -2.01
N GLY A 296 -22.83 -7.15 -2.60
CA GLY A 296 -21.62 -6.67 -1.94
C GLY A 296 -21.77 -5.25 -1.37
N ILE A 297 -22.66 -5.08 -0.40
CA ILE A 297 -23.01 -3.79 0.19
C ILE A 297 -22.28 -3.62 1.52
N LEU A 298 -21.63 -2.48 1.68
CA LEU A 298 -20.95 -2.11 2.92
C LEU A 298 -21.86 -1.29 3.82
N SER A 299 -22.29 -1.89 4.93
CA SER A 299 -23.08 -1.25 5.97
C SER A 299 -22.19 -0.54 6.99
N LEU A 300 -22.33 0.78 7.09
CA LEU A 300 -21.58 1.62 8.01
C LEU A 300 -22.36 1.79 9.32
N GLY A 301 -21.86 1.20 10.40
CA GLY A 301 -22.40 1.39 11.76
C GLY A 301 -21.98 2.75 12.31
N VAL A 302 -22.93 3.68 12.48
CA VAL A 302 -22.62 5.07 12.81
C VAL A 302 -22.58 5.28 14.33
N SER A 303 -21.39 5.56 14.88
CA SER A 303 -21.28 6.46 16.04
C SER A 303 -21.01 7.85 15.49
N ARG A 304 -22.08 8.62 15.23
CA ARG A 304 -21.94 9.95 14.65
C ARG A 304 -21.25 10.84 15.66
N ARG A 305 -20.23 11.54 15.20
CA ARG A 305 -19.58 12.56 15.99
C ARG A 305 -20.59 13.63 16.44
N PRO A 306 -20.69 13.97 17.74
CA PRO A 306 -21.47 15.11 18.17
C PRO A 306 -20.84 16.38 17.59
N SER A 307 -21.67 17.30 17.09
CA SER A 307 -21.26 18.54 16.42
C SER A 307 -20.40 19.49 17.27
N SER A 308 -20.14 19.16 18.54
CA SER A 308 -19.38 19.94 19.52
C SER A 308 -17.92 19.53 19.71
N SER A 309 -17.44 18.43 19.10
CA SER A 309 -16.05 17.98 19.27
C SER A 309 -15.08 18.77 18.39
N LYS A 310 -14.03 19.34 19.00
CA LYS A 310 -12.96 20.10 18.32
C LYS A 310 -11.82 19.24 17.75
N GLU A 311 -11.83 17.94 17.96
CA GLU A 311 -10.81 17.04 17.40
C GLU A 311 -10.99 16.92 15.87
N GLU A 312 -9.97 16.47 15.12
CA GLU A 312 -10.10 16.12 13.69
C GLU A 312 -10.85 14.79 13.55
N GLY A 313 -11.77 14.68 12.59
CA GLY A 313 -12.65 13.50 12.42
C GLY A 313 -12.05 12.51 11.43
N GLY A 314 -12.58 11.28 11.37
CA GLY A 314 -12.21 10.30 10.35
C GLY A 314 -11.83 8.92 10.89
N VAL A 315 -11.38 8.08 9.97
CA VAL A 315 -10.76 6.79 10.29
C VAL A 315 -9.34 7.03 10.82
N ARG A 316 -9.07 6.67 12.08
CA ARG A 316 -7.80 7.00 12.77
C ARG A 316 -6.97 5.77 13.11
N TRP A 317 -5.68 5.82 12.79
CA TRP A 317 -4.69 4.80 13.11
C TRP A 317 -3.59 5.35 14.02
N SER A 318 -3.42 4.76 15.21
CA SER A 318 -2.36 5.13 16.16
C SER A 318 -1.34 4.00 16.32
N LEU A 319 -0.06 4.28 16.07
CA LEU A 319 1.04 3.31 16.16
C LEU A 319 2.24 3.88 16.93
N SER A 320 2.93 3.05 17.73
CA SER A 320 4.16 3.42 18.45
C SER A 320 5.41 3.12 17.60
N LEU A 321 5.88 4.09 16.82
CA LEU A 321 6.98 3.88 15.86
C LEU A 321 8.36 3.99 16.53
N SER A 322 9.04 2.85 16.69
CA SER A 322 10.39 2.79 17.28
C SER A 322 11.52 2.91 16.23
N HIS A 323 11.20 2.68 14.96
CA HIS A 323 12.15 2.66 13.84
C HIS A 323 12.15 3.94 12.97
N LEU A 324 11.52 5.03 13.43
CA LEU A 324 11.51 6.31 12.72
C LEU A 324 12.89 6.99 12.85
N ARG A 325 13.53 7.36 11.72
CA ARG A 325 14.84 8.04 11.77
C ARG A 325 14.69 9.43 12.41
N HIS A 326 15.67 9.81 13.23
CA HIS A 326 15.83 11.10 13.92
C HIS A 326 15.09 11.32 15.25
N TYR A 327 14.38 10.32 15.78
CA TYR A 327 13.80 10.41 17.13
C TYR A 327 14.21 9.21 17.99
N GLY A 328 14.45 9.46 19.28
CA GLY A 328 14.92 8.49 20.27
C GLY A 328 13.86 7.48 20.69
N ARG A 329 13.29 7.62 21.90
CA ARG A 329 12.26 6.69 22.41
C ARG A 329 11.06 6.56 21.44
N PRO A 330 10.36 5.41 21.42
CA PRO A 330 9.20 5.20 20.54
C PRO A 330 8.21 6.35 20.65
N VAL A 331 7.76 6.86 19.50
CA VAL A 331 6.81 7.97 19.42
C VAL A 331 5.45 7.42 19.01
N ASN A 332 4.41 7.78 19.76
CA ASN A 332 3.04 7.49 19.36
C ASN A 332 2.65 8.44 18.23
N VAL A 333 2.42 7.90 17.04
CA VAL A 333 1.95 8.66 15.88
C VAL A 333 0.51 8.26 15.63
N THR A 334 -0.39 9.25 15.56
CA THR A 334 -1.78 9.06 15.16
C THR A 334 -1.99 9.74 13.82
N THR A 335 -2.47 8.99 12.85
CA THR A 335 -2.78 9.48 11.49
C THR A 335 -4.22 9.15 11.15
N GLY A 336 -4.82 9.92 10.25
CA GLY A 336 -6.14 9.63 9.69
C GLY A 336 -6.04 9.25 8.22
N ILE A 337 -7.13 8.70 7.66
CA ILE A 337 -7.37 8.79 6.20
C ILE A 337 -7.75 10.24 5.88
N GLU A 338 -6.83 11.15 6.16
CA GLU A 338 -6.89 12.51 5.67
C GLU A 338 -6.08 12.56 4.39
N ALA A 339 -6.63 13.27 3.40
CA ALA A 339 -5.89 13.70 2.25
C ALA A 339 -4.73 14.55 2.76
N ASN A 340 -3.56 13.93 2.97
CA ASN A 340 -2.29 14.62 3.05
C ASN A 340 -2.32 15.68 1.95
N ALA A 341 -2.46 16.95 2.33
CA ALA A 341 -2.58 18.06 1.39
C ALA A 341 -1.21 18.26 0.73
N ARG A 342 -0.81 17.32 -0.12
CA ARG A 342 0.25 17.53 -1.10
C ARG A 342 -0.32 18.55 -2.06
N LEU A 343 0.09 19.79 -1.86
CA LEU A 343 -0.25 20.88 -2.77
C LEU A 343 0.19 20.44 -4.17
N THR A 344 -0.73 20.50 -5.12
CA THR A 344 -0.34 20.41 -6.53
C THR A 344 0.66 21.53 -6.83
N TRP A 345 1.47 21.39 -7.87
CA TRP A 345 2.39 22.48 -8.25
C TRP A 345 1.66 23.82 -8.43
N SER A 346 0.45 23.80 -8.98
CA SER A 346 -0.41 24.98 -9.09
C SER A 346 -0.81 25.56 -7.74
N GLN A 347 -1.22 24.73 -6.77
CA GLN A 347 -1.56 25.18 -5.42
C GLN A 347 -0.33 25.68 -4.66
N PHE A 348 0.80 25.01 -4.78
CA PHE A 348 2.07 25.46 -4.20
C PHE A 348 2.48 26.82 -4.79
N SER A 349 2.35 26.99 -6.11
CA SER A 349 2.63 28.25 -6.79
C SER A 349 1.73 29.38 -6.30
N LEU A 350 0.45 29.10 -6.07
CA LEU A 350 -0.50 30.05 -5.48
C LEU A 350 -0.14 30.41 -4.02
N VAL A 351 0.29 29.44 -3.21
CA VAL A 351 0.73 29.68 -1.83
C VAL A 351 2.00 30.53 -1.79
N VAL A 352 3.00 30.22 -2.62
CA VAL A 352 4.22 31.02 -2.78
C VAL A 352 3.88 32.44 -3.25
N PHE A 353 2.95 32.56 -4.21
CA PHE A 353 2.47 33.86 -4.69
C PHE A 353 1.80 34.68 -3.59
N GLY A 354 0.91 34.08 -2.81
CA GLY A 354 0.27 34.74 -1.67
C GLY A 354 1.29 35.21 -0.63
N ALA A 355 2.27 34.36 -0.29
CA ALA A 355 3.35 34.73 0.64
C ALA A 355 4.26 35.84 0.09
N LEU A 356 4.51 35.86 -1.22
CA LEU A 356 5.25 36.93 -1.87
C LEU A 356 4.46 38.24 -1.89
N LEU A 357 3.15 38.19 -2.16
CA LEU A 357 2.27 39.36 -2.11
C LEU A 357 2.14 39.93 -0.70
N GLU A 358 2.05 39.10 0.33
CA GLU A 358 2.03 39.56 1.73
C GLU A 358 3.34 40.28 2.09
N ARG A 359 4.48 39.70 1.66
CA ARG A 359 5.79 40.29 1.89
C ARG A 359 6.03 41.56 1.06
N LEU A 360 5.46 41.64 -0.14
CA LEU A 360 5.56 42.81 -1.03
C LEU A 360 4.51 43.87 -0.73
N GLY A 361 3.37 43.54 -0.13
CA GLY A 361 2.39 44.50 0.38
C GLY A 361 2.94 45.40 1.49
N SER A 362 4.13 45.08 2.02
CA SER A 362 4.90 45.94 2.92
C SER A 362 5.76 47.00 2.21
N LYS A 363 5.87 46.97 0.87
CA LYS A 363 6.57 47.98 0.05
C LYS A 363 5.80 48.24 -1.24
N GLU A 364 5.33 49.47 -1.43
CA GLU A 364 4.65 49.93 -2.65
C GLU A 364 5.44 49.58 -3.92
N ILE A 365 5.07 48.48 -4.58
CA ILE A 365 5.53 48.10 -5.91
C ILE A 365 4.28 47.84 -6.75
N SER A 366 4.26 48.42 -7.96
CA SER A 366 3.15 48.34 -8.92
C SER A 366 2.71 46.88 -9.16
N SER A 367 1.44 46.60 -8.87
CA SER A 367 0.77 45.31 -9.02
C SER A 367 0.81 44.75 -10.45
N GLU A 368 1.04 45.59 -11.45
CA GLU A 368 1.13 45.21 -12.86
C GLU A 368 2.39 44.41 -13.21
N THR A 369 3.54 44.74 -12.61
CA THR A 369 4.81 44.06 -12.90
C THR A 369 4.81 42.63 -12.36
N ILE A 370 4.16 42.42 -11.22
CA ILE A 370 4.02 41.11 -10.56
C ILE A 370 3.09 40.20 -11.38
N ALA A 371 1.98 40.74 -11.89
CA ALA A 371 1.04 39.99 -12.73
C ALA A 371 1.68 39.50 -14.04
N ARG A 372 2.55 40.32 -14.66
CA ARG A 372 3.23 39.95 -15.92
C ARG A 372 4.31 38.89 -15.74
N LEU A 373 5.10 38.95 -14.65
CA LEU A 373 6.08 37.92 -14.31
C LEU A 373 5.41 36.56 -14.06
N PHE A 374 4.23 36.55 -13.44
CA PHE A 374 3.51 35.31 -13.15
C PHE A 374 2.82 34.71 -14.39
N ALA A 375 2.30 35.55 -15.29
CA ALA A 375 1.76 35.09 -16.57
C ALA A 375 2.80 34.32 -17.40
N SER A 376 4.09 34.70 -17.30
CA SER A 376 5.18 33.93 -17.93
C SER A 376 5.55 32.63 -17.20
N TRP A 377 5.24 32.51 -15.91
CA TRP A 377 5.58 31.36 -15.07
C TRP A 377 4.56 30.22 -15.15
N LEU A 378 3.30 30.54 -15.48
CA LEU A 378 2.20 29.58 -15.70
C LEU A 378 2.17 28.99 -17.13
N GLN A 379 3.02 29.46 -18.04
CA GLN A 379 3.10 28.98 -19.42
C GLN A 379 4.09 27.81 -19.63
N HIS A 380 4.74 27.36 -18.55
CA HIS A 380 5.59 26.17 -18.50
C HIS A 380 5.11 25.25 -17.38
#